data_AF-A0A444VHW1-F1
#
_entry.id   AF-A0A444VHW1-F1
#
_cell.length_a   1.000
_cell.length_b   1.000
_cell.length_c   1.000
_cell.angle_alpha   90.00
_cell.angle_beta   90.00
_cell.angle_gamma   90.00
#
_symmetry.space_group_name_H-M   'P 1'
#
loop_
_entity.id
_entity.type
_entity.pdbx_description
1 polymer ?
#
loop_
_entity_poly.entity_id
_entity_poly.type
_entity_poly.pdbx_seq_one_letter_code
_entity_poly.pdbx_strand_id
1 'polypeptide(L)'
;MEPIRFQKLFIVSLLLIAACNSDDNSIPALQENIFVAQKDENHWEGSTELQLTENDTLVFLGIGKGLDNGVLMVKTKFKGVGAYTVEKEKALYYDTLGGDAIVAQYTLQEPEKAIFVLESHNESNGTVTGNFSLKLFPKAQGGKSIEYFLKITEGRFRGTLKEFP
;
A
#
# COMPACT_ATOMS: atom_id res chain seq x y z
N MET A 1 24.50 -49.25 57.25
CA MET A 1 24.05 -47.84 57.20
C MET A 1 24.81 -47.23 56.02
N GLU A 2 24.16 -47.08 54.86
CA GLU A 2 24.75 -46.39 53.70
C GLU A 2 24.94 -44.89 54.00
N PRO A 3 25.83 -44.18 53.27
CA PRO A 3 25.29 -43.42 52.14
C PRO A 3 26.16 -43.36 50.85
N ILE A 4 25.41 -43.35 49.73
CA ILE A 4 25.46 -42.38 48.62
C ILE A 4 26.60 -42.49 47.59
N ARG A 5 26.24 -43.09 46.43
CA ARG A 5 26.93 -42.98 45.13
C ARG A 5 26.56 -41.66 44.43
N PHE A 6 27.51 -40.74 44.35
CA PHE A 6 27.58 -39.67 43.32
C PHE A 6 28.80 -40.07 42.44
N GLN A 7 28.83 -40.04 41.11
CA GLN A 7 28.42 -38.98 40.22
C GLN A 7 28.56 -39.52 38.79
N LYS A 8 27.51 -40.11 38.22
CA LYS A 8 27.41 -40.35 36.77
C LYS A 8 26.52 -39.26 36.21
N LEU A 9 27.10 -38.12 35.85
CA LEU A 9 26.43 -37.10 35.07
C LEU A 9 27.41 -36.46 34.09
N PHE A 10 27.90 -37.26 33.16
CA PHE A 10 28.51 -36.78 31.91
C PHE A 10 27.42 -36.92 30.83
N ILE A 11 26.38 -36.09 30.94
CA ILE A 11 25.27 -36.04 29.99
C ILE A 11 25.41 -34.75 29.19
N VAL A 12 25.83 -34.92 27.94
CA VAL A 12 25.25 -34.25 26.76
C VAL A 12 25.17 -32.72 26.87
N SER A 13 26.32 -32.06 26.74
CA SER A 13 26.38 -30.61 26.47
C SER A 13 27.20 -30.36 25.21
N LEU A 14 26.70 -30.82 24.06
CA LEU A 14 27.36 -30.58 22.76
C LEU A 14 26.42 -30.70 21.53
N LEU A 15 25.13 -30.43 21.69
CA LEU A 15 24.15 -30.46 20.59
C LEU A 15 23.30 -29.17 20.44
N LEU A 16 23.82 -28.01 20.87
CA LEU A 16 23.12 -26.72 20.78
C LEU A 16 23.72 -25.74 19.76
N ILE A 17 24.27 -26.24 18.64
CA ILE A 17 24.72 -25.40 17.52
C ILE A 17 23.84 -25.53 16.26
N ALA A 18 22.56 -25.88 16.45
CA ALA A 18 21.58 -25.92 15.37
C ALA A 18 20.41 -24.95 15.64
N ALA A 19 20.65 -23.65 15.48
CA ALA A 19 19.60 -22.66 15.22
C ALA A 19 20.26 -21.34 14.74
N CYS A 20 20.94 -21.38 13.59
CA CYS A 20 21.20 -20.16 12.86
C CYS A 20 19.88 -19.76 12.21
N ASN A 21 19.12 -18.88 12.85
CA ASN A 21 17.94 -18.28 12.25
C ASN A 21 18.38 -17.57 10.98
N SER A 22 17.80 -17.97 9.85
CA SER A 22 17.80 -17.17 8.63
C SER A 22 17.05 -15.87 8.94
N ASP A 23 17.78 -14.77 9.03
CA ASP A 23 17.23 -13.41 8.93
C ASP A 23 16.65 -13.24 7.53
N ASP A 24 15.44 -13.76 7.33
CA ASP A 24 14.62 -13.42 6.18
C ASP A 24 14.03 -12.03 6.46
N ASN A 25 14.80 -10.98 6.14
CA ASN A 25 14.35 -9.58 6.12
C ASN A 25 13.30 -9.32 5.02
N SER A 26 12.49 -10.33 4.67
CA SER A 26 11.43 -10.21 3.69
C SER A 26 10.33 -9.33 4.29
N ILE A 27 10.03 -8.22 3.60
CA ILE A 27 8.94 -7.34 4.00
C ILE A 27 7.65 -8.19 3.94
N PRO A 28 6.85 -8.25 5.04
CA PRO A 28 5.67 -9.09 5.08
C PRO A 28 4.76 -8.84 3.87
N ALA A 29 4.25 -9.93 3.30
CA ALA A 29 3.26 -9.86 2.23
C ALA A 29 1.97 -9.21 2.77
N LEU A 30 1.44 -8.26 2.00
CA LEU A 30 0.16 -7.63 2.34
C LEU A 30 -0.98 -8.65 2.25
N GLN A 31 -2.00 -8.43 3.09
CA GLN A 31 -3.27 -9.13 2.97
C GLN A 31 -3.97 -8.72 1.67
N GLU A 32 -4.94 -9.52 1.23
CA GLU A 32 -5.67 -9.25 -0.01
C GLU A 32 -6.52 -7.97 0.11
N ASN A 33 -6.54 -7.17 -0.96
CA ASN A 33 -7.29 -5.91 -1.07
C ASN A 33 -6.95 -4.91 0.02
N ILE A 34 -5.66 -4.83 0.40
CA ILE A 34 -5.12 -3.87 1.35
C ILE A 34 -4.04 -3.02 0.70
N PHE A 35 -3.98 -1.74 1.10
CA PHE A 35 -2.82 -0.89 0.88
C PHE A 35 -2.28 -0.36 2.21
N VAL A 36 -1.00 -0.01 2.19
CA VAL A 36 -0.31 0.74 3.24
C VAL A 36 0.52 1.82 2.58
N ALA A 37 0.67 2.97 3.22
CA ALA A 37 1.47 4.10 2.75
C ALA A 37 1.82 5.01 3.92
N GLN A 38 2.78 5.90 3.69
CA GLN A 38 3.06 7.03 4.56
C GLN A 38 2.32 8.26 3.99
N LYS A 39 1.30 8.77 4.69
CA LYS A 39 0.56 9.99 4.33
C LYS A 39 1.03 11.14 5.22
N ASP A 40 1.82 12.05 4.64
CA ASP A 40 2.65 13.02 5.33
C ASP A 40 3.49 12.35 6.44
N GLU A 41 3.20 12.62 7.71
CA GLU A 41 3.91 12.04 8.85
C GLU A 41 3.18 10.84 9.48
N ASN A 42 2.02 10.45 8.93
CA ASN A 42 1.18 9.40 9.49
C ASN A 42 1.22 8.11 8.66
N HIS A 43 1.22 6.97 9.34
CA HIS A 43 0.93 5.68 8.72
C HIS A 43 -0.52 5.67 8.23
N TRP A 44 -0.71 5.34 6.96
CA TRP A 44 -2.01 5.30 6.30
C TRP A 44 -2.24 3.92 5.72
N GLU A 45 -3.29 3.26 6.18
CA GLU A 45 -3.67 1.93 5.72
C GLU A 45 -5.16 1.85 5.45
N GLY A 46 -5.55 0.91 4.61
CA GLY A 46 -6.94 0.69 4.30
C GLY A 46 -7.18 -0.34 3.22
N SER A 47 -8.40 -0.37 2.71
CA SER A 47 -8.78 -1.28 1.62
C SER A 47 -8.39 -0.70 0.27
N THR A 48 -8.11 -1.58 -0.69
CA THR A 48 -7.95 -1.19 -2.09
C THR A 48 -8.88 -1.95 -3.01
N GLU A 49 -9.33 -1.28 -4.06
CA GLU A 49 -10.02 -1.88 -5.19
C GLU A 49 -9.24 -1.59 -6.47
N LEU A 50 -9.11 -2.62 -7.32
CA LEU A 50 -8.50 -2.54 -8.62
C LEU A 50 -9.54 -2.91 -9.68
N GLN A 51 -9.76 -2.01 -10.63
CA GLN A 51 -10.72 -2.23 -11.71
C GLN A 51 -10.06 -1.96 -13.06
N LEU A 52 -10.27 -2.85 -14.02
CA LEU A 52 -9.92 -2.64 -15.43
C LEU A 52 -11.19 -2.29 -16.20
N THR A 53 -11.26 -1.09 -16.75
CA THR A 53 -12.39 -0.67 -17.60
C THR A 53 -12.25 -1.23 -19.02
N GLU A 54 -13.35 -1.20 -19.78
CA GLU A 54 -13.40 -1.60 -21.20
C GLU A 54 -12.36 -0.90 -22.09
N ASN A 55 -11.90 0.29 -21.69
CA ASN A 55 -10.88 1.06 -22.42
C ASN A 55 -9.46 0.79 -21.90
N ASP A 56 -9.19 -0.39 -21.34
CA ASP A 56 -7.96 -0.79 -20.64
C ASP A 56 -7.47 0.24 -19.61
N THR A 57 -8.38 0.96 -18.95
CA THR A 57 -7.97 1.89 -17.89
C THR A 57 -7.96 1.13 -16.58
N LEU A 58 -6.80 0.98 -15.97
CA LEU A 58 -6.67 0.55 -14.60
C LEU A 58 -7.08 1.70 -13.68
N VAL A 59 -8.05 1.44 -12.82
CA VAL A 59 -8.46 2.31 -11.72
C VAL A 59 -8.02 1.64 -10.42
N PHE A 60 -7.12 2.31 -9.70
CA PHE A 60 -6.80 2.01 -8.31
C PHE A 60 -7.61 2.94 -7.42
N LEU A 61 -8.31 2.36 -6.45
CA LEU A 61 -8.97 3.06 -5.37
C LEU A 61 -8.37 2.60 -4.05
N GLY A 62 -7.87 3.52 -3.22
CA GLY A 62 -7.43 3.27 -1.85
C GLY A 62 -8.33 4.04 -0.88
N ILE A 63 -8.97 3.34 0.05
CA ILE A 63 -9.90 3.92 1.03
C ILE A 63 -9.30 3.72 2.42
N GLY A 64 -8.98 4.81 3.11
CA GLY A 64 -8.43 4.79 4.46
C GLY A 64 -9.35 4.08 5.46
N LYS A 65 -8.74 3.50 6.50
CA LYS A 65 -9.45 2.83 7.60
C LYS A 65 -9.41 3.69 8.87
N GLY A 66 -10.44 3.53 9.70
CA GLY A 66 -10.47 4.07 11.06
C GLY A 66 -10.94 5.52 11.08
N LEU A 67 -10.14 6.42 11.65
CA LEU A 67 -10.46 7.86 11.69
C LEU A 67 -10.07 8.58 10.38
N ASP A 68 -9.33 7.91 9.51
CA ASP A 68 -8.91 8.41 8.22
C ASP A 68 -9.87 7.93 7.13
N ASN A 69 -10.78 8.79 6.69
CA ASN A 69 -11.75 8.49 5.62
C ASN A 69 -11.31 9.04 4.27
N GLY A 70 -9.99 9.20 4.09
CA GLY A 70 -9.40 9.64 2.84
C GLY A 70 -9.57 8.61 1.73
N VAL A 71 -9.80 9.09 0.52
CA VAL A 71 -9.92 8.25 -0.67
C VAL A 71 -8.90 8.72 -1.70
N LEU A 72 -8.00 7.82 -2.12
CA LEU A 72 -7.08 8.01 -3.23
C LEU A 72 -7.59 7.25 -4.44
N MET A 73 -7.73 7.95 -5.57
CA MET A 73 -8.03 7.37 -6.87
C MET A 73 -6.87 7.64 -7.81
N VAL A 74 -6.38 6.59 -8.49
CA VAL A 74 -5.36 6.68 -9.54
C VAL A 74 -5.87 5.96 -10.79
N LYS A 75 -5.72 6.59 -11.95
CA LYS A 75 -6.11 6.06 -13.26
C LYS A 75 -4.90 5.98 -14.17
N THR A 76 -4.71 4.85 -14.84
CA THR A 76 -3.64 4.68 -15.83
C THR A 76 -4.07 3.74 -16.94
N LYS A 77 -3.50 3.88 -18.15
CA LYS A 77 -3.72 2.92 -19.23
C LYS A 77 -2.92 1.66 -18.92
N PHE A 78 -3.61 0.54 -18.64
CA PHE A 78 -3.00 -0.73 -18.28
C PHE A 78 -2.21 -1.32 -19.45
N LYS A 79 -0.98 -1.73 -19.18
CA LYS A 79 -0.04 -2.33 -20.15
C LYS A 79 0.68 -3.57 -19.58
N GLY A 80 0.21 -4.11 -18.45
CA GLY A 80 0.85 -5.21 -17.72
C GLY A 80 1.74 -4.75 -16.56
N VAL A 81 2.67 -5.60 -16.14
CA VAL A 81 3.66 -5.26 -15.09
C VAL A 81 4.58 -4.15 -15.58
N GLY A 82 4.84 -3.14 -14.75
CA GLY A 82 5.70 -2.02 -15.10
C GLY A 82 5.37 -0.72 -14.37
N ALA A 83 6.18 0.30 -14.66
CA ALA A 83 6.01 1.64 -14.12
C ALA A 83 5.11 2.49 -15.02
N TYR A 84 4.17 3.18 -14.39
CA TYR A 84 3.21 4.07 -15.03
C TYR A 84 3.48 5.51 -14.59
N THR A 85 3.61 6.39 -15.57
CA THR A 85 3.52 7.83 -15.31
C THR A 85 2.06 8.20 -15.23
N VAL A 86 1.63 8.72 -14.09
CA VAL A 86 0.27 9.23 -13.91
C VAL A 86 0.21 10.68 -14.37
N GLU A 87 -0.66 10.96 -15.33
CA GLU A 87 -0.88 12.30 -15.87
C GLU A 87 -1.70 13.18 -14.90
N LYS A 88 -1.67 14.49 -15.14
CA LYS A 88 -2.55 15.46 -14.47
C LYS A 88 -4.01 15.01 -14.56
N GLU A 89 -4.81 15.27 -13.52
CA GLU A 89 -6.21 14.83 -13.39
C GLU A 89 -6.45 13.31 -13.30
N LYS A 90 -5.42 12.47 -13.50
CA LYS A 90 -5.51 11.01 -13.36
C LYS A 90 -5.19 10.50 -11.97
N ALA A 91 -4.80 11.37 -11.04
CA ALA A 91 -4.83 11.08 -9.62
C ALA A 91 -5.61 12.15 -8.85
N LEU A 92 -6.45 11.70 -7.93
CA LEU A 92 -7.27 12.51 -7.05
C LEU A 92 -7.21 11.89 -5.66
N TYR A 93 -6.94 12.71 -4.65
CA TYR A 93 -7.25 12.38 -3.28
C TYR A 93 -8.36 13.30 -2.78
N TYR A 94 -9.28 12.77 -2.00
CA TYR A 94 -10.23 13.59 -1.25
C TYR A 94 -10.42 13.04 0.15
N ASP A 95 -10.67 13.95 1.09
CA ASP A 95 -10.96 13.61 2.47
C ASP A 95 -12.43 13.88 2.77
N THR A 96 -13.02 13.06 3.64
CA THR A 96 -14.43 13.16 4.00
C THR A 96 -14.62 13.31 5.50
N LEU A 97 -15.55 14.17 5.90
CA LEU A 97 -16.02 14.24 7.27
C LEU A 97 -17.15 13.23 7.45
N GLY A 98 -16.87 12.14 8.16
CA GLY A 98 -17.85 11.09 8.45
C GLY A 98 -18.32 10.30 7.23
N GLY A 99 -17.61 10.35 6.10
CA GLY A 99 -18.01 9.70 4.84
C GLY A 99 -18.98 10.52 3.98
N ASP A 100 -19.62 11.55 4.52
CA ASP A 100 -20.74 12.24 3.87
C ASP A 100 -20.35 13.53 3.14
N ALA A 101 -19.39 14.28 3.68
CA ALA A 101 -19.02 15.59 3.15
C ALA A 101 -17.54 15.65 2.79
N ILE A 102 -17.23 15.97 1.53
CA ILE A 102 -15.84 16.19 1.10
C ILE A 102 -15.33 17.49 1.71
N VAL A 103 -14.28 17.42 2.52
CA VAL A 103 -13.68 18.58 3.22
C VAL A 103 -12.36 19.02 2.61
N ALA A 104 -11.70 18.16 1.83
CA ALA A 104 -10.47 18.49 1.12
C ALA A 104 -10.37 17.70 -0.20
N GLN A 105 -9.76 18.30 -1.22
CA GLN A 105 -9.46 17.63 -2.49
C GLN A 105 -8.06 18.03 -2.96
N TYR A 106 -7.31 17.06 -3.45
CA TYR A 106 -5.95 17.22 -3.94
C TYR A 106 -5.78 16.44 -5.26
N THR A 107 -5.01 16.97 -6.19
CA THR A 107 -4.73 16.33 -7.49
C THR A 107 -3.29 16.58 -7.92
N LEU A 108 -2.84 15.93 -8.98
CA LEU A 108 -1.53 16.22 -9.57
C LEU A 108 -1.52 17.59 -10.22
N GLN A 109 -0.39 18.29 -10.09
CA GLN A 109 -0.09 19.52 -10.82
C GLN A 109 1.07 19.23 -11.77
N GLU A 110 1.14 19.95 -12.89
CA GLU A 110 2.30 19.90 -13.78
C GLU A 110 3.42 20.80 -13.25
N PRO A 111 4.70 20.40 -13.37
CA PRO A 111 5.22 19.23 -14.10
C PRO A 111 5.30 17.93 -13.27
N GLU A 112 4.76 17.91 -12.05
CA GLU A 112 4.85 16.77 -11.15
C GLU A 112 4.16 15.52 -11.71
N LYS A 113 4.83 14.38 -11.54
CA LYS A 113 4.34 13.06 -11.94
C LYS A 113 4.26 12.18 -10.71
N ALA A 114 3.18 11.43 -10.57
CA ALA A 114 3.13 10.33 -9.62
C ALA A 114 3.80 9.08 -10.20
N ILE A 115 4.44 8.33 -9.31
CA ILE A 115 4.96 7.01 -9.59
C ILE A 115 3.89 6.01 -9.17
N PHE A 116 3.46 5.18 -10.11
CA PHE A 116 2.56 4.06 -9.84
C PHE A 116 3.14 2.84 -10.55
N VAL A 117 3.49 1.80 -9.81
CA VAL A 117 4.17 0.62 -10.34
C VAL A 117 3.35 -0.61 -10.05
N LEU A 118 3.11 -1.41 -11.08
CA LEU A 118 2.62 -2.77 -10.94
C LEU A 118 3.83 -3.70 -10.93
N GLU A 119 4.05 -4.37 -9.80
CA GLU A 119 5.20 -5.25 -9.56
C GLU A 119 4.91 -6.67 -10.03
N SER A 120 3.70 -7.16 -9.78
CA SER A 120 3.28 -8.49 -10.20
C SER A 120 1.81 -8.51 -10.59
N HIS A 121 1.47 -9.40 -11.51
CA HIS A 121 0.11 -9.73 -11.90
C HIS A 121 0.03 -11.25 -12.11
N ASN A 122 -0.82 -11.91 -11.33
CA ASN A 122 -1.14 -13.32 -11.50
C ASN A 122 -2.48 -13.44 -12.22
N GLU A 123 -2.43 -13.79 -13.50
CA GLU A 123 -3.61 -13.91 -14.36
C GLU A 123 -4.58 -15.01 -13.91
N SER A 124 -4.11 -16.04 -13.19
CA SER A 124 -4.99 -17.16 -12.79
C SER A 124 -6.01 -16.77 -11.74
N ASN A 125 -5.69 -15.77 -10.91
CA ASN A 125 -6.54 -15.32 -9.80
C ASN A 125 -6.71 -13.81 -9.75
N GLY A 126 -6.23 -13.08 -10.76
CA GLY A 126 -6.27 -11.62 -10.84
C GLY A 126 -5.45 -10.89 -9.76
N THR A 127 -4.62 -11.57 -8.97
CA THR A 127 -3.86 -10.91 -7.90
C THR A 127 -2.83 -9.96 -8.51
N VAL A 128 -2.83 -8.73 -8.04
CA VAL A 128 -1.88 -7.67 -8.42
C VAL A 128 -1.21 -7.12 -7.18
N THR A 129 0.10 -6.93 -7.25
CA THR A 129 0.86 -6.17 -6.26
C THR A 129 1.52 -4.98 -6.91
N GLY A 130 1.72 -3.92 -6.13
CA GLY A 130 2.36 -2.73 -6.65
C GLY A 130 2.75 -1.75 -5.56
N ASN A 131 3.38 -0.67 -6.01
CA ASN A 131 3.78 0.44 -5.18
C ASN A 131 3.38 1.79 -5.80
N PHE A 132 3.30 2.82 -4.96
CA PHE A 132 3.00 4.17 -5.43
C PHE A 132 3.63 5.24 -4.55
N SER A 133 3.89 6.39 -5.17
CA SER A 133 4.34 7.60 -4.49
C SER A 133 3.82 8.82 -5.24
N LEU A 134 3.10 9.69 -4.53
CA LEU A 134 2.42 10.86 -5.07
C LEU A 134 2.69 12.09 -4.20
N LYS A 135 2.83 13.23 -4.87
CA LYS A 135 2.73 14.55 -4.25
C LYS A 135 1.54 15.26 -4.89
N LEU A 136 0.51 15.51 -4.10
CA LEU A 136 -0.77 16.04 -4.57
C LEU A 136 -0.96 17.47 -4.08
N PHE A 137 -1.51 18.31 -4.94
CA PHE A 137 -1.71 19.74 -4.71
C PHE A 137 -3.20 20.03 -4.53
N PRO A 138 -3.54 20.98 -3.65
CA PRO A 138 -4.92 21.27 -3.32
C PRO A 138 -5.70 21.77 -4.54
N LYS A 139 -6.89 21.22 -4.75
CA LYS A 139 -7.83 21.72 -5.77
C LYS A 139 -8.62 22.86 -5.13
N ALA A 140 -8.61 24.05 -5.75
CA ALA A 140 -9.36 25.19 -5.22
C ALA A 140 -10.85 24.83 -5.08
N GLN A 141 -11.37 24.85 -3.86
CA GLN A 141 -12.79 24.64 -3.57
C GLN A 141 -13.38 25.92 -2.98
N GLY A 142 -14.26 26.60 -3.73
CA GLY A 142 -15.11 27.66 -3.20
C GLY A 142 -14.38 28.84 -2.53
N GLY A 143 -13.18 29.19 -2.98
CA GLY A 143 -12.42 30.35 -2.48
C GLY A 143 -11.61 30.12 -1.20
N LYS A 144 -11.58 28.90 -0.64
CA LYS A 144 -10.62 28.54 0.41
C LYS A 144 -9.43 27.80 -0.21
N SER A 145 -8.26 28.42 -0.16
CA SER A 145 -7.01 27.78 -0.52
C SER A 145 -6.56 26.92 0.66
N ILE A 146 -6.50 25.61 0.48
CA ILE A 146 -5.64 24.79 1.33
C ILE A 146 -4.22 25.12 0.87
N GLU A 147 -3.33 25.53 1.76
CA GLU A 147 -2.02 26.09 1.36
C GLU A 147 -0.92 25.03 1.20
N TYR A 148 -1.16 23.80 1.66
CA TYR A 148 -0.15 22.74 1.70
C TYR A 148 -0.47 21.62 0.70
N PHE A 149 0.59 21.07 0.09
CA PHE A 149 0.50 19.84 -0.69
C PHE A 149 0.42 18.63 0.26
N LEU A 150 -0.20 17.55 -0.21
CA LEU A 150 -0.28 16.26 0.46
C LEU A 150 0.79 15.32 -0.11
N LYS A 151 1.61 14.71 0.75
CA LYS A 151 2.55 13.65 0.33
C LYS A 151 1.99 12.29 0.70
N ILE A 152 2.00 11.37 -0.26
CA ILE A 152 1.70 9.96 -0.02
C ILE A 152 2.89 9.17 -0.58
N THR A 153 3.72 8.63 0.30
CA THR A 153 4.98 7.95 -0.04
C THR A 153 4.98 6.52 0.47
N GLU A 154 5.96 5.71 0.05
CA GLU A 154 6.13 4.32 0.51
C GLU A 154 4.85 3.47 0.34
N GLY A 155 4.00 3.84 -0.62
CA GLY A 155 2.75 3.16 -0.89
C GLY A 155 3.01 1.77 -1.42
N ARG A 156 2.35 0.77 -0.84
CA ARG A 156 2.34 -0.63 -1.28
C ARG A 156 0.92 -1.13 -1.25
N PHE A 157 0.54 -1.93 -2.23
CA PHE A 157 -0.79 -2.52 -2.27
C PHE A 157 -0.76 -3.95 -2.79
N ARG A 158 -1.76 -4.70 -2.36
CA ARG A 158 -2.14 -5.98 -2.95
C ARG A 158 -3.64 -5.97 -3.14
N GLY A 159 -4.11 -6.24 -4.36
CA GLY A 159 -5.53 -6.30 -4.67
C GLY A 159 -5.83 -7.32 -5.75
N THR A 160 -7.11 -7.57 -5.96
CA THR A 160 -7.59 -8.43 -7.05
C THR A 160 -8.12 -7.54 -8.17
N LEU A 161 -7.52 -7.63 -9.35
CA LEU A 161 -7.94 -6.91 -10.55
C LEU A 161 -9.26 -7.49 -11.05
N LYS A 162 -10.30 -6.66 -11.04
CA LYS A 162 -11.62 -7.01 -11.57
C LYS A 162 -11.83 -6.34 -12.91
N GLU A 163 -12.30 -7.09 -13.89
CA GLU A 163 -12.79 -6.52 -15.14
C GLU A 163 -14.19 -5.94 -14.92
N PHE A 164 -14.45 -4.78 -15.49
CA PHE A 164 -15.80 -4.23 -15.52
C PHE A 164 -16.66 -5.11 -16.46
N PRO A 165 -17.85 -5.56 -16.03
CA PRO A 165 -18.74 -6.37 -16.85
C PRO A 165 -19.38 -5.59 -18.01
#